data_AF-Q73NP2-F1
#
_entry.id   AF-Q73NP2-F1
#
_cell.length_a   1.000
_cell.length_b   1.000
_cell.length_c   1.000
_cell.angle_alpha   90.00
_cell.angle_beta   90.00
_cell.angle_gamma   90.00
#
_symmetry.space_group_name_H-M   'P 1'
#
loop_
_entity.id
_entity.type
_entity.pdbx_description
1 polymer ?
#
loop_
_entity_poly.entity_id
_entity_poly.type
_entity_poly.pdbx_seq_one_letter_code
_entity_poly.pdbx_strand_id
1 'polypeptide(L)'
;MLKTLYKITALVIFSFFVFSCSEKEEQVGVENKEAQSEVGSQAGLNSEKKDNGLQSGQDKTKTADAQYQKALNEASVIFEFEAVNKKINLSLKADENIKIEGAVPSEIPADGSVNEIFIAKNSLALLGDVKELTIHNAEILSGVKIIKAPALKSLDISFSGLKNIEFIDCKALENLILEGNKKMNKPDFSSLKGLKKLNLAKTTIREMDFSVFPRLECLDISSISLKKLDLTKNIELKELDCENSGLNTLDLTKNIKLQRLNCRANKLTDLALFQNKELKFLDCGKNNLDKLLIALNTKLQKLYCDSNEIKDLDLPSLKELEELYCYRNKIENLVVGSNRKLKNLFCFENKINEKSMKQLFDSLIAGDGYDIKTLVVYAEKNPNLTYKADKYFDHNFVPTEEMLNSSSFKFWKVYFTLYGLEDMGSIIDSLVQKTGEAF
;
A
#
# COMPACT_ATOMS: atom_id res chain seq x y z
N MET A 1 26.19 14.99 -24.45
CA MET A 1 26.02 14.00 -23.37
C MET A 1 27.30 13.57 -22.65
N LEU A 2 28.53 13.84 -23.13
CA LEU A 2 29.76 13.46 -22.40
C LEU A 2 30.26 14.45 -21.32
N LYS A 3 29.79 15.71 -21.30
CA LYS A 3 30.21 16.72 -20.29
C LYS A 3 29.39 16.71 -19.00
N THR A 4 28.22 16.08 -18.99
CA THR A 4 27.37 15.95 -17.79
C THR A 4 27.76 14.73 -16.94
N LEU A 5 28.40 13.72 -17.54
CA LEU A 5 28.83 12.51 -16.86
C LEU A 5 30.05 12.75 -15.94
N TYR A 6 30.91 13.73 -16.25
CA TYR A 6 32.12 14.04 -15.45
C TYR A 6 31.85 14.82 -14.16
N LYS A 7 30.70 15.52 -14.05
CA LYS A 7 30.32 16.25 -12.82
C LYS A 7 29.68 15.36 -11.76
N ILE A 8 29.12 14.20 -12.16
CA ILE A 8 28.45 13.28 -11.24
C ILE A 8 29.46 12.31 -10.61
N THR A 9 30.52 11.92 -11.32
CA THR A 9 31.60 11.07 -10.75
C THR A 9 32.52 11.82 -9.77
N ALA A 10 32.65 13.14 -9.87
CA ALA A 10 33.48 13.91 -8.92
C ALA A 10 32.81 14.13 -7.56
N LEU A 11 31.47 14.13 -7.48
CA LEU A 11 30.73 14.29 -6.21
C LEU A 11 30.63 12.99 -5.39
N VAL A 12 30.77 11.83 -6.04
CA VAL A 12 30.74 10.51 -5.40
C VAL A 12 32.08 10.14 -4.76
N ILE A 13 33.20 10.75 -5.19
CA ILE A 13 34.53 10.47 -4.63
C ILE A 13 34.83 11.33 -3.38
N PHE A 14 34.17 12.48 -3.21
CA PHE A 14 34.41 13.35 -2.04
C PHE A 14 33.60 12.95 -0.78
N SER A 15 32.60 12.09 -0.92
CA SER A 15 31.77 11.61 0.20
C SER A 15 32.27 10.31 0.86
N PHE A 16 33.32 9.68 0.31
CA PHE A 16 33.93 8.45 0.86
C PHE A 16 35.18 8.66 1.72
N PHE A 17 35.67 9.90 1.90
CA PHE A 17 36.91 10.19 2.65
C PHE A 17 36.72 10.79 4.05
N VAL A 18 35.48 10.97 4.55
CA VAL A 18 35.22 11.61 5.87
C VAL A 18 34.77 10.63 6.97
N PHE A 19 34.61 9.33 6.68
CA PHE A 19 34.12 8.35 7.68
C PHE A 19 35.00 7.12 7.90
N SER A 20 36.32 7.28 7.81
CA SER A 20 37.28 6.27 8.29
C SER A 20 38.50 6.94 8.91
N CYS A 21 38.38 7.36 10.18
CA CYS A 21 39.50 7.53 11.10
C CYS A 21 38.98 7.89 12.49
N SER A 22 38.86 6.91 13.38
CA SER A 22 39.13 7.04 14.82
C SER A 22 38.65 5.78 15.53
N GLU A 23 39.47 4.73 15.55
CA GLU A 23 39.54 3.78 16.67
C GLU A 23 40.73 2.83 16.47
N LYS A 24 41.74 2.99 17.34
CA LYS A 24 42.67 1.99 17.90
C LYS A 24 43.70 2.74 18.76
N GLU A 25 43.56 2.65 20.08
CA GLU A 25 44.25 1.69 20.96
C GLU A 25 45.73 2.03 21.17
N GLU A 26 46.07 2.38 22.42
CA GLU A 26 47.40 2.14 22.97
C GLU A 26 47.26 1.71 24.44
N GLN A 27 47.60 0.44 24.69
CA GLN A 27 47.94 -0.08 26.01
C GLN A 27 49.41 0.24 26.29
N VAL A 28 49.69 0.81 27.46
CA VAL A 28 50.96 0.59 28.18
C VAL A 28 50.62 0.40 29.66
N GLY A 29 50.97 -0.76 30.20
CA GLY A 29 50.83 -1.09 31.61
C GLY A 29 51.95 -0.47 32.47
N VAL A 30 51.78 -0.55 33.79
CA VAL A 30 52.76 -1.08 34.76
C VAL A 30 52.15 -0.97 36.18
N GLU A 31 51.98 -2.15 36.78
CA GLU A 31 52.19 -2.57 38.17
C GLU A 31 51.70 -1.77 39.40
N ASN A 32 50.93 -2.51 40.20
CA ASN A 32 51.06 -2.78 41.65
C ASN A 32 51.19 -1.60 42.64
N LYS A 33 50.23 -1.52 43.58
CA LYS A 33 50.41 -2.06 44.94
C LYS A 33 49.14 -1.92 45.80
N GLU A 34 48.89 -2.97 46.56
CA GLU A 34 47.98 -3.04 47.71
C GLU A 34 48.37 -2.04 48.81
N ALA A 35 47.38 -1.53 49.54
CA ALA A 35 47.44 -1.41 51.00
C ALA A 35 46.08 -1.00 51.58
N GLN A 36 45.64 -1.76 52.57
CA GLN A 36 44.58 -1.46 53.51
C GLN A 36 44.99 -0.35 54.50
N SER A 37 43.97 0.14 55.22
CA SER A 37 43.96 0.49 56.66
C SER A 37 43.80 1.96 57.05
N GLU A 38 42.68 2.16 57.76
CA GLU A 38 42.54 2.84 59.06
C GLU A 38 42.50 4.37 59.19
N VAL A 39 41.34 4.79 59.72
CA VAL A 39 41.11 5.63 60.92
C VAL A 39 41.85 6.97 61.02
N GLY A 40 41.05 8.04 61.06
CA GLY A 40 41.48 9.37 61.50
C GLY A 40 40.30 10.28 61.79
N SER A 41 39.84 10.23 63.04
CA SER A 41 38.94 11.18 63.68
C SER A 41 39.45 12.63 63.63
N GLN A 42 38.57 13.62 63.46
CA GLN A 42 38.40 14.72 64.43
C GLN A 42 37.25 15.68 64.08
N ALA A 43 36.69 16.21 65.16
CA ALA A 43 35.47 16.98 65.29
C ALA A 43 35.60 18.45 64.85
N GLY A 44 34.45 19.08 64.59
CA GLY A 44 34.37 20.53 64.39
C GLY A 44 32.98 21.09 64.10
N LEU A 45 32.17 21.27 65.17
CA LEU A 45 31.27 22.41 65.41
C LEU A 45 29.97 22.60 64.59
N ASN A 46 28.86 22.34 65.29
CA ASN A 46 27.58 23.06 65.36
C ASN A 46 27.22 24.11 64.30
N SER A 47 26.07 23.91 63.65
CA SER A 47 24.98 24.91 63.76
C SER A 47 23.62 24.24 63.60
N GLU A 48 22.75 24.50 64.57
CA GLU A 48 21.34 24.09 64.61
C GLU A 48 20.56 24.72 63.46
N LYS A 49 19.82 23.92 62.68
CA LYS A 49 18.57 24.37 62.05
C LYS A 49 17.54 23.24 62.04
N LYS A 50 16.54 23.45 62.90
CA LYS A 50 15.17 22.89 62.92
C LYS A 50 14.83 21.98 61.75
N ASP A 51 14.71 20.70 62.09
CA ASP A 51 14.03 19.67 61.31
C ASP A 51 12.54 20.00 61.27
N ASN A 52 12.00 20.19 60.06
CA ASN A 52 10.58 20.20 59.76
C ASN A 52 10.39 19.81 58.29
N GLY A 53 10.06 18.53 58.07
CA GLY A 53 9.17 18.10 56.99
C GLY A 53 9.74 18.04 55.58
N LEU A 54 10.68 17.13 55.32
CA LEU A 54 11.05 16.67 53.97
C LEU A 54 10.89 15.14 53.86
N GLN A 55 9.68 14.62 54.11
CA GLN A 55 9.35 13.20 53.91
C GLN A 55 8.20 12.95 52.93
N SER A 56 7.51 13.98 52.41
CA SER A 56 6.31 13.79 51.58
C SER A 56 6.55 13.64 50.07
N GLY A 57 7.77 13.87 49.58
CA GLY A 57 8.12 13.80 48.16
C GLY A 57 8.61 12.42 47.67
N GLN A 58 9.28 11.66 48.54
CA GLN A 58 9.84 10.34 48.19
C GLN A 58 8.80 9.21 48.26
N ASP A 59 7.80 9.29 49.13
CA ASP A 59 6.72 8.29 49.22
C ASP A 59 5.70 8.42 48.08
N LYS A 60 5.40 9.64 47.63
CA LYS A 60 4.48 9.88 46.49
C LYS A 60 5.07 9.37 45.17
N THR A 61 6.38 9.53 44.96
CA THR A 61 7.07 9.04 43.75
C THR A 61 7.15 7.51 43.73
N LYS A 62 7.49 6.86 44.85
CA LYS A 62 7.42 5.40 44.97
C LYS A 62 6.03 4.83 44.71
N THR A 63 4.99 5.51 45.21
CA THR A 63 3.59 5.08 45.03
C THR A 63 3.14 5.22 43.56
N ALA A 64 3.53 6.31 42.88
CA ALA A 64 3.21 6.53 41.47
C ALA A 64 3.89 5.51 40.54
N ASP A 65 5.16 5.18 40.80
CA ASP A 65 5.87 4.16 40.03
C ASP A 65 5.26 2.76 40.26
N ALA A 66 4.84 2.44 41.48
CA ALA A 66 4.14 1.18 41.77
C ALA A 66 2.79 1.09 41.04
N GLN A 67 2.04 2.19 40.98
CA GLN A 67 0.77 2.25 40.24
C GLN A 67 0.97 2.08 38.73
N TYR A 68 2.01 2.69 38.15
CA TYR A 68 2.35 2.54 36.74
C TYR A 68 2.76 1.11 36.38
N GLN A 69 3.55 0.44 37.23
CA GLN A 69 3.90 -0.98 37.03
C GLN A 69 2.68 -1.88 37.15
N LYS A 70 1.77 -1.60 38.09
CA LYS A 70 0.50 -2.31 38.19
C LYS A 70 -0.33 -2.17 36.91
N ALA A 71 -0.43 -0.96 36.36
CA ALA A 71 -1.14 -0.70 35.13
C ALA A 71 -0.58 -1.50 33.94
N LEU A 72 0.75 -1.59 33.78
CA LEU A 72 1.37 -2.40 32.73
C LEU A 72 0.99 -3.89 32.84
N ASN A 73 0.86 -4.44 34.05
CA ASN A 73 0.46 -5.84 34.26
C ASN A 73 -1.03 -6.09 33.99
N GLU A 74 -1.86 -5.07 34.14
CA GLU A 74 -3.32 -5.13 33.94
C GLU A 74 -3.75 -4.74 32.53
N ALA A 75 -2.82 -4.18 31.73
CA ALA A 75 -3.08 -3.66 30.40
C ALA A 75 -3.71 -4.69 29.44
N SER A 76 -4.70 -4.23 28.68
CA SER A 76 -5.22 -4.97 27.54
C SER A 76 -4.31 -4.81 26.32
N VAL A 77 -3.71 -3.63 26.17
CA VAL A 77 -2.72 -3.31 25.13
C VAL A 77 -1.56 -2.54 25.76
N ILE A 78 -0.34 -2.93 25.42
CA ILE A 78 0.87 -2.19 25.78
C ILE A 78 1.51 -1.67 24.51
N PHE A 79 1.82 -0.38 24.49
CA PHE A 79 2.63 0.26 23.46
C PHE A 79 4.02 0.54 24.01
N GLU A 80 5.05 0.30 23.20
CA GLU A 80 6.45 0.60 23.50
C GLU A 80 6.95 1.63 22.47
N PHE A 81 7.60 2.69 22.96
CA PHE A 81 8.10 3.79 22.14
C PHE A 81 9.61 3.97 22.30
N GLU A 82 10.27 4.39 21.23
CA GLU A 82 11.71 4.70 21.23
C GLU A 82 12.03 6.02 21.95
N ALA A 83 11.05 6.91 22.12
CA ALA A 83 11.22 8.21 22.73
C ALA A 83 9.95 8.67 23.48
N VAL A 84 10.15 9.45 24.54
CA VAL A 84 9.09 10.22 25.22
C VAL A 84 9.00 11.65 24.67
N ASN A 85 8.03 12.41 25.19
CA ASN A 85 7.81 13.82 24.88
C ASN A 85 7.46 14.09 23.41
N LYS A 86 6.78 13.12 22.80
CA LYS A 86 6.26 13.20 21.44
C LYS A 86 4.74 13.06 21.49
N LYS A 87 4.12 13.54 20.42
CA LYS A 87 2.68 13.46 20.21
C LYS A 87 2.38 12.39 19.18
N ILE A 88 1.36 11.59 19.45
CA ILE A 88 0.82 10.60 18.52
C ILE A 88 -0.69 10.80 18.41
N ASN A 89 -1.29 10.27 17.35
CA ASN A 89 -2.73 10.26 17.20
C ASN A 89 -3.25 8.85 17.49
N LEU A 90 -4.16 8.76 18.44
CA LEU A 90 -4.85 7.52 18.81
C LEU A 90 -6.34 7.70 18.58
N SER A 91 -6.97 6.72 17.96
CA SER A 91 -8.43 6.59 17.92
C SER A 91 -8.80 5.20 18.42
N LEU A 92 -9.84 5.12 19.23
CA LEU A 92 -10.35 3.85 19.72
C LEU A 92 -11.87 3.87 19.85
N LYS A 93 -12.49 2.70 19.73
CA LYS A 93 -13.89 2.47 20.13
C LYS A 93 -13.95 1.42 21.22
N ALA A 94 -14.75 1.68 22.23
CA ALA A 94 -14.99 0.77 23.35
C ALA A 94 -16.40 1.00 23.92
N ASP A 95 -16.78 0.27 24.97
CA ASP A 95 -18.06 0.49 25.68
C ASP A 95 -18.01 1.69 26.63
N GLU A 96 -16.82 2.01 27.12
CA GLU A 96 -16.56 3.12 28.03
C GLU A 96 -15.22 3.76 27.69
N ASN A 97 -15.04 5.02 28.09
CA ASN A 97 -13.78 5.72 27.92
C ASN A 97 -12.62 4.90 28.47
N ILE A 98 -11.50 4.95 27.77
CA ILE A 98 -10.36 4.10 28.06
C ILE A 98 -9.30 4.90 28.77
N LYS A 99 -8.88 4.38 29.93
CA LYS A 99 -7.76 4.94 30.68
C LYS A 99 -6.45 4.51 30.04
N ILE A 100 -5.51 5.45 29.89
CA ILE A 100 -4.18 5.19 29.32
C ILE A 100 -3.12 5.71 30.29
N GLU A 101 -2.42 4.80 30.94
CA GLU A 101 -1.35 5.13 31.86
C GLU A 101 -0.03 5.37 31.10
N GLY A 102 0.71 6.40 31.50
CA GLY A 102 1.91 6.87 30.81
C GLY A 102 1.67 7.94 29.73
N ALA A 103 0.41 8.34 29.52
CA ALA A 103 -0.04 9.28 28.50
C ALA A 103 -0.69 10.54 29.09
N VAL A 104 -0.71 11.62 28.31
CA VAL A 104 -1.52 12.82 28.59
C VAL A 104 -2.33 13.18 27.32
N PRO A 105 -3.67 13.25 27.38
CA PRO A 105 -4.51 12.97 28.55
C PRO A 105 -4.44 11.49 28.96
N SER A 106 -4.72 11.20 30.24
CA SER A 106 -4.69 9.85 30.81
C SER A 106 -5.97 9.05 30.57
N GLU A 107 -6.91 9.61 29.82
CA GLU A 107 -8.19 9.01 29.46
C GLU A 107 -8.55 9.48 28.05
N ILE A 108 -9.08 8.56 27.23
CA ILE A 108 -9.44 8.79 25.84
C ILE A 108 -10.91 8.43 25.61
N PRO A 109 -11.68 9.30 24.92
CA PRO A 109 -13.05 9.02 24.53
C PRO A 109 -13.18 7.72 23.72
N ALA A 110 -14.23 6.95 24.01
CA ALA A 110 -14.51 5.68 23.33
C ALA A 110 -15.36 5.78 22.05
N ASP A 111 -15.51 6.99 21.51
CA ASP A 111 -16.40 7.32 20.39
C ASP A 111 -15.74 7.17 19.01
N GLY A 112 -14.45 6.81 18.95
CA GLY A 112 -13.68 6.74 17.73
C GLY A 112 -13.09 8.06 17.26
N SER A 113 -13.22 9.15 18.05
CA SER A 113 -12.55 10.41 17.75
C SER A 113 -11.02 10.23 17.72
N VAL A 114 -10.35 11.00 16.85
CA VAL A 114 -8.88 11.04 16.81
C VAL A 114 -8.40 11.97 17.92
N ASN A 115 -7.64 11.42 18.85
CA ASN A 115 -7.13 12.12 20.01
C ASN A 115 -5.61 12.24 19.92
N GLU A 116 -5.10 13.46 20.07
CA GLU A 116 -3.66 13.70 20.19
C GLU A 116 -3.23 13.36 21.61
N ILE A 117 -2.27 12.44 21.74
CA ILE A 117 -1.75 11.97 23.02
C ILE A 117 -0.27 12.29 23.12
N PHE A 118 0.12 12.90 24.24
CA PHE A 118 1.50 13.11 24.60
C PHE A 118 2.05 11.88 25.37
N ILE A 119 3.16 11.34 24.88
CA ILE A 119 3.83 10.19 25.48
C ILE A 119 4.70 10.67 26.64
N ALA A 120 4.27 10.42 27.87
CA ALA A 120 5.01 10.80 29.08
C ALA A 120 5.98 9.71 29.57
N LYS A 121 5.76 8.45 29.15
CA LYS A 121 6.60 7.29 29.48
C LYS A 121 6.88 6.45 28.24
N ASN A 122 8.01 5.73 28.22
CA ASN A 122 8.39 4.87 27.09
C ASN A 122 7.42 3.71 26.84
N SER A 123 6.55 3.39 27.81
CA SER A 123 5.47 2.44 27.61
C SER A 123 4.14 3.10 27.97
N LEU A 124 3.12 2.81 27.17
CA LEU A 124 1.75 3.18 27.47
C LEU A 124 0.93 1.92 27.75
N ALA A 125 0.19 1.94 28.86
CA ALA A 125 -0.71 0.86 29.24
C ALA A 125 -2.15 1.30 28.99
N LEU A 126 -2.80 0.64 28.02
CA LEU A 126 -4.21 0.84 27.75
C LEU A 126 -5.02 -0.09 28.67
N LEU A 127 -5.89 0.50 29.49
CA LEU A 127 -6.68 -0.20 30.51
C LEU A 127 -8.15 -0.23 30.09
N GLY A 128 -8.59 -1.36 29.56
CA GLY A 128 -9.98 -1.60 29.17
C GLY A 128 -10.11 -2.39 27.86
N ASP A 129 -11.30 -2.93 27.59
CA ASP A 129 -11.53 -3.77 26.41
C ASP A 129 -11.92 -2.90 25.20
N VAL A 130 -11.02 -2.84 24.22
CA VAL A 130 -11.18 -2.04 23.00
C VAL A 130 -11.73 -2.89 21.87
N LYS A 131 -12.63 -2.32 21.08
CA LYS A 131 -13.26 -2.96 19.91
C LYS A 131 -12.56 -2.59 18.61
N GLU A 132 -12.16 -1.34 18.49
CA GLU A 132 -11.39 -0.81 17.36
C GLU A 132 -10.27 0.04 17.93
N LEU A 133 -9.08 -0.07 17.34
CA LEU A 133 -7.90 0.68 17.76
C LEU A 133 -7.09 1.08 16.53
N THR A 134 -6.80 2.36 16.44
CA THR A 134 -6.02 2.95 15.37
C THR A 134 -4.95 3.86 15.92
N ILE A 135 -3.72 3.71 15.41
CA ILE A 135 -2.58 4.59 15.71
C ILE A 135 -2.08 5.23 14.42
N HIS A 136 -1.95 6.55 14.44
CA HIS A 136 -1.36 7.32 13.36
C HIS A 136 -0.25 8.23 13.87
N ASN A 137 0.63 8.66 12.96
CA ASN A 137 1.70 9.61 13.25
C ASN A 137 2.59 9.15 14.42
N ALA A 138 2.91 7.85 14.46
CA ALA A 138 3.59 7.24 15.57
C ALA A 138 4.91 6.59 15.14
N GLU A 139 5.70 7.21 14.26
CA GLU A 139 6.96 6.65 13.69
C GLU A 139 7.98 6.13 14.73
N ILE A 140 7.83 6.56 15.98
CA ILE A 140 8.62 6.17 17.15
C ILE A 140 8.10 4.91 17.86
N LEU A 141 7.00 4.30 17.40
CA LEU A 141 6.43 3.09 18.00
C LEU A 141 7.33 1.90 17.68
N SER A 142 7.90 1.28 18.72
CA SER A 142 8.80 0.13 18.59
C SER A 142 8.07 -1.20 18.76
N GLY A 143 7.11 -1.26 19.67
CA GLY A 143 6.46 -2.52 20.06
C GLY A 143 4.97 -2.34 20.39
N VAL A 144 4.17 -3.36 20.07
CA VAL A 144 2.79 -3.47 20.53
C VAL A 144 2.52 -4.88 21.04
N LYS A 145 1.95 -4.99 22.24
CA LYS A 145 1.50 -6.27 22.80
C LYS A 145 0.01 -6.19 23.06
N ILE A 146 -0.76 -7.05 22.41
CA ILE A 146 -2.19 -7.20 22.64
C ILE A 146 -2.37 -8.41 23.55
N ILE A 147 -2.89 -8.20 24.75
CA ILE A 147 -2.84 -9.17 25.85
C ILE A 147 -4.25 -9.64 26.25
N LYS A 148 -5.13 -8.70 26.59
CA LYS A 148 -6.47 -8.96 27.15
C LYS A 148 -7.52 -8.09 26.45
N ALA A 149 -7.58 -8.16 25.12
CA ALA A 149 -8.51 -7.41 24.31
C ALA A 149 -9.47 -8.33 23.53
N PRO A 150 -10.32 -9.12 24.21
CA PRO A 150 -11.18 -10.11 23.58
C PRO A 150 -12.24 -9.50 22.67
N ALA A 151 -12.59 -8.21 22.82
CA ALA A 151 -13.54 -7.55 21.93
C ALA A 151 -12.87 -6.87 20.71
N LEU A 152 -11.54 -6.88 20.60
CA LEU A 152 -10.81 -6.19 19.54
C LEU A 152 -11.09 -6.84 18.18
N LYS A 153 -11.85 -6.14 17.35
CA LYS A 153 -12.24 -6.57 16.00
C LYS A 153 -11.39 -5.94 14.90
N SER A 154 -10.89 -4.72 15.13
CA SER A 154 -10.09 -3.99 14.15
C SER A 154 -8.88 -3.34 14.79
N LEU A 155 -7.70 -3.57 14.19
CA LEU A 155 -6.44 -2.96 14.59
C LEU A 155 -5.74 -2.35 13.38
N ASP A 156 -5.45 -1.06 13.45
CA ASP A 156 -4.66 -0.34 12.45
C ASP A 156 -3.47 0.35 13.10
N ILE A 157 -2.28 -0.12 12.76
CA ILE A 157 -1.00 0.44 13.22
C ILE A 157 -0.16 0.78 11.99
N SER A 158 -0.78 1.37 10.97
CA SER A 158 -0.10 1.73 9.73
C SER A 158 0.93 2.85 9.93
N PHE A 159 2.03 2.77 9.19
CA PHE A 159 3.09 3.79 9.11
C PHE A 159 3.61 4.28 10.48
N SER A 160 3.73 3.39 11.46
CA SER A 160 4.14 3.75 12.83
C SER A 160 5.59 3.38 13.15
N GLY A 161 6.39 2.92 12.18
CA GLY A 161 7.76 2.48 12.47
C GLY A 161 7.85 1.20 13.33
N LEU A 162 6.73 0.48 13.48
CA LEU A 162 6.59 -0.72 14.31
C LEU A 162 7.69 -1.74 14.02
N LYS A 163 8.32 -2.27 15.08
CA LYS A 163 9.31 -3.36 14.97
C LYS A 163 8.73 -4.70 15.39
N ASN A 164 7.99 -4.74 16.50
CA ASN A 164 7.47 -5.98 17.06
C ASN A 164 5.99 -5.85 17.37
N ILE A 165 5.23 -6.91 17.08
CA ILE A 165 3.84 -7.02 17.49
C ILE A 165 3.56 -8.44 17.99
N GLU A 166 2.84 -8.53 19.10
CA GLU A 166 2.48 -9.79 19.74
C GLU A 166 0.98 -9.85 19.98
N PHE A 167 0.39 -11.00 19.65
CA PHE A 167 -1.04 -11.27 19.79
C PHE A 167 -1.29 -12.40 20.77
N ILE A 168 -1.77 -12.07 21.96
CA ILE A 168 -2.17 -13.04 22.99
C ILE A 168 -3.71 -13.05 23.01
N ASP A 169 -4.29 -14.23 22.76
CA ASP A 169 -5.74 -14.48 22.79
C ASP A 169 -6.64 -13.51 21.96
N CYS A 170 -6.13 -12.99 20.84
CA CYS A 170 -6.83 -12.04 19.97
C CYS A 170 -7.82 -12.71 18.99
N LYS A 171 -8.71 -13.57 19.50
CA LYS A 171 -9.58 -14.42 18.65
C LYS A 171 -10.66 -13.66 17.88
N ALA A 172 -11.08 -12.48 18.36
CA ALA A 172 -12.12 -11.67 17.74
C ALA A 172 -11.61 -10.76 16.61
N LEU A 173 -10.29 -10.69 16.40
CA LEU A 173 -9.70 -9.79 15.42
C LEU A 173 -10.08 -10.23 14.00
N GLU A 174 -10.80 -9.35 13.30
CA GLU A 174 -11.27 -9.59 11.94
C GLU A 174 -10.52 -8.73 10.91
N ASN A 175 -10.02 -7.56 11.31
CA ASN A 175 -9.31 -6.61 10.45
C ASN A 175 -7.97 -6.21 11.07
N LEU A 176 -6.88 -6.42 10.33
CA LEU A 176 -5.53 -6.06 10.74
C LEU A 176 -4.82 -5.30 9.63
N ILE A 177 -4.40 -4.06 9.93
CA ILE A 177 -3.68 -3.17 9.03
C ILE A 177 -2.32 -2.85 9.64
N LEU A 178 -1.25 -3.27 8.96
CA LEU A 178 0.14 -3.08 9.37
C LEU A 178 0.97 -2.39 8.27
N GLU A 179 0.29 -1.72 7.32
CA GLU A 179 0.89 -1.09 6.14
C GLU A 179 2.08 -0.21 6.52
N GLY A 180 3.14 -0.24 5.70
CA GLY A 180 4.23 0.72 5.77
C GLY A 180 5.21 0.54 6.93
N ASN A 181 5.03 -0.47 7.78
CA ASN A 181 5.97 -0.78 8.87
C ASN A 181 7.21 -1.52 8.34
N LYS A 182 8.15 -0.75 7.78
CA LYS A 182 9.36 -1.28 7.13
C LYS A 182 10.36 -1.94 8.09
N LYS A 183 10.32 -1.59 9.38
CA LYS A 183 11.21 -2.13 10.42
C LYS A 183 10.63 -3.36 11.14
N MET A 184 9.44 -3.82 10.72
CA MET A 184 8.71 -4.89 11.39
C MET A 184 9.40 -6.23 11.19
N ASN A 185 9.70 -6.90 12.30
CA ASN A 185 10.11 -8.30 12.31
C ASN A 185 8.93 -9.20 11.94
N LYS A 186 9.19 -10.45 11.55
CA LYS A 186 8.13 -11.41 11.21
C LYS A 186 7.21 -11.65 12.42
N PRO A 187 5.93 -11.24 12.40
CA PRO A 187 5.03 -11.48 13.53
C PRO A 187 4.54 -12.93 13.57
N ASP A 188 4.19 -13.42 14.76
CA ASP A 188 3.42 -14.65 14.89
C ASP A 188 1.93 -14.36 14.75
N PHE A 189 1.32 -14.90 13.68
CA PHE A 189 -0.10 -14.74 13.39
C PHE A 189 -0.92 -16.01 13.67
N SER A 190 -0.33 -17.02 14.31
CA SER A 190 -0.93 -18.35 14.50
C SER A 190 -2.27 -18.34 15.26
N SER A 191 -2.50 -17.32 16.10
CA SER A 191 -3.73 -17.12 16.88
C SER A 191 -4.87 -16.45 16.08
N LEU A 192 -4.58 -15.82 14.93
CA LEU A 192 -5.49 -14.95 14.19
C LEU A 192 -6.37 -15.70 13.16
N LYS A 193 -6.87 -16.90 13.51
CA LYS A 193 -7.65 -17.76 12.60
C LYS A 193 -8.98 -17.14 12.15
N GLY A 194 -9.48 -16.14 12.88
CA GLY A 194 -10.72 -15.41 12.60
C GLY A 194 -10.56 -14.27 11.59
N LEU A 195 -9.33 -13.94 11.19
CA LEU A 195 -9.03 -12.76 10.39
C LEU A 195 -9.69 -12.82 9.01
N LYS A 196 -10.38 -11.74 8.63
CA LYS A 196 -11.07 -11.57 7.34
C LYS A 196 -10.34 -10.58 6.44
N LYS A 197 -9.66 -9.58 7.01
CA LYS A 197 -8.93 -8.56 6.26
C LYS A 197 -7.52 -8.42 6.81
N LEU A 198 -6.55 -8.47 5.92
CA LEU A 198 -5.14 -8.32 6.25
C LEU A 198 -4.48 -7.37 5.24
N ASN A 199 -3.92 -6.27 5.74
CA ASN A 199 -3.09 -5.36 4.96
C ASN A 199 -1.65 -5.37 5.51
N LEU A 200 -0.72 -5.86 4.69
CA LEU A 200 0.72 -5.90 4.93
C LEU A 200 1.49 -5.07 3.88
N ALA A 201 0.80 -4.20 3.14
CA ALA A 201 1.37 -3.42 2.07
C ALA A 201 2.62 -2.65 2.53
N LYS A 202 3.62 -2.53 1.66
CA LYS A 202 4.84 -1.74 1.92
C LYS A 202 5.61 -2.14 3.19
N THR A 203 5.38 -3.34 3.73
CA THR A 203 6.21 -3.96 4.78
C THR A 203 7.43 -4.65 4.16
N THR A 204 8.27 -5.27 4.98
CA THR A 204 9.49 -5.98 4.53
C THR A 204 9.37 -7.51 4.63
N ILE A 205 8.16 -8.04 4.81
CA ILE A 205 7.90 -9.48 4.90
C ILE A 205 8.25 -10.16 3.57
N ARG A 206 9.06 -11.22 3.63
CA ARG A 206 9.48 -12.02 2.46
C ARG A 206 8.92 -13.43 2.42
N GLU A 207 8.42 -13.92 3.56
CA GLU A 207 7.88 -15.27 3.72
C GLU A 207 6.70 -15.23 4.68
N MET A 208 5.58 -15.80 4.25
CA MET A 208 4.36 -15.85 5.02
C MET A 208 3.58 -17.12 4.66
N ASP A 209 3.01 -17.77 5.67
CA ASP A 209 2.06 -18.88 5.47
C ASP A 209 0.64 -18.31 5.62
N PHE A 210 -0.06 -18.12 4.49
CA PHE A 210 -1.43 -17.61 4.50
C PHE A 210 -2.47 -18.68 4.86
N SER A 211 -2.08 -19.95 5.01
CA SER A 211 -3.00 -21.01 5.43
C SER A 211 -3.53 -20.83 6.85
N VAL A 212 -2.84 -20.00 7.66
CA VAL A 212 -3.28 -19.60 9.00
C VAL A 212 -4.55 -18.74 8.99
N PHE A 213 -4.93 -18.16 7.84
CA PHE A 213 -6.11 -17.31 7.68
C PHE A 213 -7.19 -17.96 6.77
N PRO A 214 -7.84 -19.04 7.20
CA PRO A 214 -8.82 -19.75 6.36
C PRO A 214 -10.08 -18.93 6.04
N ARG A 215 -10.34 -17.86 6.79
CA ARG A 215 -11.49 -16.95 6.62
C ARG A 215 -11.14 -15.65 5.90
N LEU A 216 -9.94 -15.54 5.33
CA LEU A 216 -9.48 -14.31 4.70
C LEU A 216 -10.32 -13.98 3.46
N GLU A 217 -10.89 -12.78 3.44
CA GLU A 217 -11.73 -12.24 2.38
C GLU A 217 -11.02 -11.12 1.60
N CYS A 218 -10.16 -10.34 2.26
CA CYS A 218 -9.40 -9.25 1.65
C CYS A 218 -7.93 -9.35 2.07
N LEU A 219 -7.03 -9.37 1.09
CA LEU A 219 -5.59 -9.40 1.31
C LEU A 219 -4.92 -8.29 0.49
N ASP A 220 -4.18 -7.42 1.17
CA ASP A 220 -3.27 -6.47 0.54
C ASP A 220 -1.83 -6.79 0.95
N ILE A 221 -1.05 -7.15 -0.06
CA ILE A 221 0.38 -7.42 0.02
C ILE A 221 1.13 -6.57 -1.01
N SER A 222 0.56 -5.44 -1.43
CA SER A 222 1.17 -4.57 -2.42
C SER A 222 2.55 -4.09 -1.96
N SER A 223 3.50 -4.02 -2.90
CA SER A 223 4.87 -3.59 -2.66
C SER A 223 5.63 -4.44 -1.60
N ILE A 224 5.32 -5.73 -1.49
CA ILE A 224 6.13 -6.69 -0.73
C ILE A 224 6.76 -7.72 -1.67
N SER A 225 8.02 -8.09 -1.44
CA SER A 225 8.71 -9.09 -2.27
C SER A 225 8.69 -10.48 -1.63
N LEU A 226 7.55 -11.16 -1.71
CA LEU A 226 7.44 -12.56 -1.25
C LEU A 226 8.25 -13.50 -2.15
N LYS A 227 8.91 -14.50 -1.55
CA LYS A 227 9.54 -15.59 -2.32
C LYS A 227 8.50 -16.49 -3.00
N LYS A 228 7.37 -16.70 -2.34
CA LYS A 228 6.26 -17.52 -2.80
C LYS A 228 4.96 -16.97 -2.22
N LEU A 229 3.93 -16.90 -3.06
CA LEU A 229 2.56 -16.63 -2.65
C LEU A 229 1.75 -17.92 -2.84
N ASP A 230 1.14 -18.42 -1.76
CA ASP A 230 0.27 -19.59 -1.79
C ASP A 230 -1.05 -19.22 -1.12
N LEU A 231 -2.12 -19.12 -1.92
CA LEU A 231 -3.46 -18.75 -1.48
C LEU A 231 -4.46 -19.91 -1.61
N THR A 232 -3.97 -21.13 -1.78
CA THR A 232 -4.80 -22.32 -2.05
C THR A 232 -5.77 -22.67 -0.91
N LYS A 233 -5.49 -22.18 0.30
CA LYS A 233 -6.34 -22.37 1.50
C LYS A 233 -7.26 -21.17 1.79
N ASN A 234 -7.07 -20.04 1.13
CA ASN A 234 -7.87 -18.83 1.32
C ASN A 234 -9.07 -18.82 0.36
N ILE A 235 -9.91 -19.86 0.44
CA ILE A 235 -11.03 -20.08 -0.49
C ILE A 235 -12.15 -19.03 -0.40
N GLU A 236 -12.17 -18.25 0.69
CA GLU A 236 -13.10 -17.16 0.93
C GLU A 236 -12.64 -15.81 0.35
N LEU A 237 -11.46 -15.76 -0.28
CA LEU A 237 -10.86 -14.53 -0.79
C LEU A 237 -11.73 -13.89 -1.89
N LYS A 238 -12.10 -12.63 -1.68
CA LYS A 238 -12.89 -11.78 -2.56
C LYS A 238 -12.05 -10.66 -3.17
N GLU A 239 -11.04 -10.19 -2.46
CA GLU A 239 -10.19 -9.08 -2.88
C GLU A 239 -8.72 -9.43 -2.64
N LEU A 240 -7.90 -9.27 -3.70
CA LEU A 240 -6.46 -9.42 -3.63
C LEU A 240 -5.79 -8.21 -4.27
N ASP A 241 -4.96 -7.53 -3.50
CA ASP A 241 -3.96 -6.60 -4.01
C ASP A 241 -2.56 -7.17 -3.78
N CYS A 242 -1.87 -7.44 -4.89
CA CYS A 242 -0.48 -7.85 -4.92
C CYS A 242 0.30 -7.01 -5.95
N GLU A 243 -0.04 -5.73 -6.09
CA GLU A 243 0.69 -4.79 -6.94
C GLU A 243 2.17 -4.78 -6.57
N ASN A 244 3.05 -4.69 -7.56
CA ASN A 244 4.49 -4.46 -7.37
C ASN A 244 5.15 -5.44 -6.37
N SER A 245 4.71 -6.71 -6.41
CA SER A 245 5.15 -7.74 -5.46
C SER A 245 6.23 -8.66 -6.02
N GLY A 246 6.73 -8.37 -7.23
CA GLY A 246 7.78 -9.12 -7.90
C GLY A 246 7.37 -10.54 -8.31
N LEU A 247 6.06 -10.81 -8.43
CA LEU A 247 5.53 -12.14 -8.75
C LEU A 247 5.83 -12.52 -10.20
N ASN A 248 6.31 -13.74 -10.40
CA ASN A 248 6.49 -14.32 -11.75
C ASN A 248 5.32 -15.24 -12.14
N THR A 249 4.59 -15.75 -11.16
CA THR A 249 3.41 -16.60 -11.32
C THR A 249 2.37 -16.24 -10.25
N LEU A 250 1.10 -16.50 -10.54
CA LEU A 250 0.00 -16.26 -9.62
C LEU A 250 -1.10 -17.32 -9.86
N ASP A 251 -1.26 -18.25 -8.92
CA ASP A 251 -2.30 -19.27 -8.96
C ASP A 251 -3.50 -18.84 -8.10
N LEU A 252 -4.64 -18.61 -8.76
CA LEU A 252 -5.91 -18.23 -8.14
C LEU A 252 -7.03 -19.24 -8.41
N THR A 253 -6.66 -20.47 -8.83
CA THR A 253 -7.63 -21.51 -9.23
C THR A 253 -8.55 -21.97 -8.10
N LYS A 254 -8.17 -21.74 -6.84
CA LYS A 254 -8.98 -22.05 -5.64
C LYS A 254 -9.79 -20.87 -5.13
N ASN A 255 -9.46 -19.65 -5.54
CA ASN A 255 -10.09 -18.41 -5.04
C ASN A 255 -11.31 -18.04 -5.92
N ILE A 256 -12.27 -18.97 -6.04
CA ILE A 256 -13.41 -18.85 -6.96
C ILE A 256 -14.37 -17.70 -6.62
N LYS A 257 -14.30 -17.18 -5.39
CA LYS A 257 -15.10 -16.05 -4.90
C LYS A 257 -14.48 -14.67 -5.22
N LEU A 258 -13.31 -14.64 -5.87
CA LEU A 258 -12.57 -13.41 -6.14
C LEU A 258 -13.38 -12.45 -7.03
N GLN A 259 -13.55 -11.21 -6.55
CA GLN A 259 -14.29 -10.13 -7.20
C GLN A 259 -13.37 -8.98 -7.65
N ARG A 260 -12.26 -8.76 -6.93
CA ARG A 260 -11.28 -7.72 -7.25
C ARG A 260 -9.87 -8.31 -7.22
N LEU A 261 -9.13 -8.13 -8.31
CA LEU A 261 -7.73 -8.49 -8.42
C LEU A 261 -6.92 -7.28 -8.91
N ASN A 262 -5.95 -6.86 -8.11
CA ASN A 262 -4.86 -6.00 -8.55
C ASN A 262 -3.55 -6.79 -8.49
N CYS A 263 -2.96 -7.06 -9.65
CA CYS A 263 -1.67 -7.70 -9.82
C CYS A 263 -0.75 -6.87 -10.72
N ARG A 264 -0.97 -5.55 -10.76
CA ARG A 264 -0.20 -4.58 -11.53
C ARG A 264 1.29 -4.62 -11.19
N ALA A 265 2.14 -4.27 -12.16
CA ALA A 265 3.58 -4.07 -11.94
C ALA A 265 4.30 -5.32 -11.39
N ASN A 266 3.92 -6.52 -11.86
CA ASN A 266 4.63 -7.76 -11.57
C ASN A 266 5.42 -8.22 -12.80
N LYS A 267 5.84 -9.49 -12.82
CA LYS A 267 6.58 -10.12 -13.92
C LYS A 267 5.80 -11.31 -14.48
N LEU A 268 4.47 -11.24 -14.41
CA LEU A 268 3.60 -12.34 -14.85
C LEU A 268 3.72 -12.50 -16.37
N THR A 269 3.89 -13.75 -16.80
CA THR A 269 3.88 -14.13 -18.23
C THR A 269 2.61 -14.89 -18.61
N ASP A 270 1.91 -15.45 -17.61
CA ASP A 270 0.60 -16.07 -17.73
C ASP A 270 -0.28 -15.67 -16.54
N LEU A 271 -1.59 -15.59 -16.77
CA LEU A 271 -2.59 -15.31 -15.75
C LEU A 271 -3.90 -16.05 -16.06
N ALA A 272 -4.06 -17.22 -15.46
CA ALA A 272 -5.23 -18.06 -15.64
C ALA A 272 -6.39 -17.67 -14.70
N LEU A 273 -7.48 -17.11 -15.25
CA LEU A 273 -8.64 -16.61 -14.48
C LEU A 273 -9.97 -17.32 -14.76
N PHE A 274 -9.92 -18.48 -15.43
CA PHE A 274 -11.10 -19.22 -15.90
C PHE A 274 -12.04 -19.71 -14.77
N GLN A 275 -11.52 -19.83 -13.54
CA GLN A 275 -12.31 -20.20 -12.35
C GLN A 275 -12.89 -18.98 -11.62
N ASN A 276 -12.34 -17.78 -11.82
CA ASN A 276 -12.68 -16.57 -11.08
C ASN A 276 -13.86 -15.84 -11.75
N LYS A 277 -14.98 -16.54 -11.93
CA LYS A 277 -16.16 -16.04 -12.68
C LYS A 277 -16.88 -14.86 -12.01
N GLU A 278 -16.62 -14.63 -10.72
CA GLU A 278 -17.16 -13.52 -9.94
C GLU A 278 -16.36 -12.21 -10.08
N LEU A 279 -15.27 -12.21 -10.87
CA LEU A 279 -14.38 -11.06 -11.02
C LEU A 279 -15.10 -9.88 -11.68
N LYS A 280 -15.07 -8.72 -11.01
CA LYS A 280 -15.63 -7.44 -11.45
C LYS A 280 -14.55 -6.42 -11.78
N PHE A 281 -13.41 -6.50 -11.11
CA PHE A 281 -12.25 -5.63 -11.33
C PHE A 281 -10.99 -6.47 -11.54
N LEU A 282 -10.28 -6.19 -12.63
CA LEU A 282 -8.96 -6.74 -12.92
C LEU A 282 -8.00 -5.62 -13.31
N ASP A 283 -6.95 -5.42 -12.51
CA ASP A 283 -5.73 -4.72 -12.94
C ASP A 283 -4.58 -5.73 -13.03
N CYS A 284 -4.12 -5.96 -14.26
CA CYS A 284 -2.97 -6.78 -14.60
C CYS A 284 -1.96 -6.00 -15.46
N GLY A 285 -2.05 -4.67 -15.46
CA GLY A 285 -1.16 -3.84 -16.26
C GLY A 285 0.29 -3.88 -15.77
N LYS A 286 1.22 -3.42 -16.62
CA LYS A 286 2.68 -3.45 -16.35
C LYS A 286 3.16 -4.87 -15.98
N ASN A 287 2.81 -5.85 -16.80
CA ASN A 287 3.30 -7.22 -16.72
C ASN A 287 3.89 -7.63 -18.08
N ASN A 288 4.18 -8.92 -18.27
CA ASN A 288 4.75 -9.47 -19.49
C ASN A 288 3.78 -10.46 -20.17
N LEU A 289 2.47 -10.25 -20.03
CA LEU A 289 1.44 -11.14 -20.58
C LEU A 289 1.38 -11.02 -22.10
N ASP A 290 1.51 -12.12 -22.83
CA ASP A 290 1.31 -12.15 -24.28
C ASP A 290 -0.12 -12.55 -24.69
N LYS A 291 -0.87 -13.11 -23.73
CA LYS A 291 -2.27 -13.54 -23.84
C LYS A 291 -3.00 -13.25 -22.55
N LEU A 292 -4.29 -12.93 -22.66
CA LEU A 292 -5.19 -12.76 -21.52
C LEU A 292 -6.53 -13.42 -21.81
N LEU A 293 -6.79 -14.57 -21.17
CA LEU A 293 -8.00 -15.36 -21.38
C LEU A 293 -9.08 -15.00 -20.36
N ILE A 294 -9.94 -14.06 -20.74
CA ILE A 294 -10.97 -13.48 -19.86
C ILE A 294 -12.41 -13.68 -20.34
N ALA A 295 -12.62 -14.38 -21.45
CA ALA A 295 -13.95 -14.53 -22.06
C ALA A 295 -15.01 -15.14 -21.12
N LEU A 296 -14.59 -15.86 -20.07
CA LEU A 296 -15.46 -16.46 -19.06
C LEU A 296 -15.75 -15.53 -17.85
N ASN A 297 -15.05 -14.41 -17.72
CA ASN A 297 -15.21 -13.47 -16.62
C ASN A 297 -16.29 -12.42 -16.96
N THR A 298 -17.49 -12.88 -17.32
CA THR A 298 -18.58 -12.06 -17.90
C THR A 298 -19.13 -10.98 -16.95
N LYS A 299 -18.73 -11.00 -15.67
CA LYS A 299 -19.05 -10.00 -14.64
C LYS A 299 -18.03 -8.85 -14.57
N LEU A 300 -16.96 -8.88 -15.37
CA LEU A 300 -15.95 -7.83 -15.41
C LEU A 300 -16.58 -6.49 -15.80
N GLN A 301 -16.36 -5.50 -14.95
CA GLN A 301 -16.78 -4.11 -15.11
C GLN A 301 -15.59 -3.21 -15.43
N LYS A 302 -14.40 -3.51 -14.87
CA LYS A 302 -13.18 -2.75 -15.10
C LYS A 302 -12.03 -3.69 -15.44
N LEU A 303 -11.37 -3.42 -16.57
CA LEU A 303 -10.23 -4.18 -17.05
C LEU A 303 -9.07 -3.24 -17.40
N TYR A 304 -8.01 -3.31 -16.59
CA TYR A 304 -6.75 -2.63 -16.84
C TYR A 304 -5.70 -3.69 -17.17
N CYS A 305 -5.27 -3.71 -18.43
CA CYS A 305 -4.29 -4.65 -18.97
C CYS A 305 -3.20 -3.91 -19.77
N ASP A 306 -3.02 -2.61 -19.50
CA ASP A 306 -2.07 -1.75 -20.17
C ASP A 306 -0.62 -2.19 -19.94
N SER A 307 0.28 -1.84 -20.86
CA SER A 307 1.72 -2.12 -20.72
C SER A 307 1.99 -3.62 -20.50
N ASN A 308 1.57 -4.42 -21.47
CA ASN A 308 1.80 -5.85 -21.59
C ASN A 308 2.23 -6.16 -23.06
N GLU A 309 2.24 -7.44 -23.44
CA GLU A 309 2.61 -7.91 -24.76
C GLU A 309 1.43 -8.56 -25.51
N ILE A 310 0.19 -8.24 -25.11
CA ILE A 310 -1.05 -8.88 -25.55
C ILE A 310 -1.30 -8.62 -27.03
N LYS A 311 -1.58 -9.68 -27.80
CA LYS A 311 -1.89 -9.59 -29.24
C LYS A 311 -3.38 -9.66 -29.56
N ASP A 312 -4.11 -10.46 -28.80
CA ASP A 312 -5.54 -10.72 -29.00
C ASP A 312 -6.26 -10.56 -27.66
N LEU A 313 -7.37 -9.83 -27.68
CA LEU A 313 -8.21 -9.60 -26.52
C LEU A 313 -9.68 -9.85 -26.87
N ASP A 314 -10.21 -10.98 -26.38
CA ASP A 314 -11.59 -11.40 -26.63
C ASP A 314 -12.55 -10.74 -25.62
N LEU A 315 -13.31 -9.76 -26.09
CA LEU A 315 -14.18 -8.88 -25.30
C LEU A 315 -15.70 -9.02 -25.53
N PRO A 316 -16.24 -9.54 -26.66
CA PRO A 316 -17.69 -9.59 -26.90
C PRO A 316 -18.53 -10.26 -25.81
N SER A 317 -17.97 -11.18 -25.02
CA SER A 317 -18.70 -11.79 -23.89
C SER A 317 -18.78 -10.90 -22.64
N LEU A 318 -17.97 -9.84 -22.54
CA LEU A 318 -17.85 -8.96 -21.38
C LEU A 318 -18.87 -7.82 -21.42
N LYS A 319 -20.15 -8.17 -21.46
CA LYS A 319 -21.29 -7.22 -21.60
C LYS A 319 -21.43 -6.21 -20.46
N GLU A 320 -20.78 -6.50 -19.33
CA GLU A 320 -20.78 -5.65 -18.14
C GLU A 320 -19.61 -4.65 -18.10
N LEU A 321 -18.69 -4.71 -19.07
CA LEU A 321 -17.47 -3.90 -19.04
C LEU A 321 -17.79 -2.41 -19.24
N GLU A 322 -17.39 -1.59 -18.27
CA GLU A 322 -17.54 -0.14 -18.24
C GLU A 322 -16.23 0.58 -18.58
N GLU A 323 -15.10 0.00 -18.18
CA GLU A 323 -13.78 0.60 -18.37
C GLU A 323 -12.78 -0.41 -18.94
N LEU A 324 -12.13 -0.03 -20.05
CA LEU A 324 -11.08 -0.81 -20.70
C LEU A 324 -9.83 0.05 -20.93
N TYR A 325 -8.75 -0.31 -20.26
CA TYR A 325 -7.42 0.24 -20.47
C TYR A 325 -6.51 -0.87 -21.01
N CYS A 326 -6.24 -0.83 -22.31
CA CYS A 326 -5.45 -1.84 -23.03
C CYS A 326 -4.30 -1.22 -23.86
N TYR A 327 -3.94 0.04 -23.56
CA TYR A 327 -2.86 0.74 -24.24
C TYR A 327 -1.48 0.11 -23.97
N ARG A 328 -0.48 0.40 -24.80
CA ARG A 328 0.87 -0.20 -24.69
C ARG A 328 0.81 -1.73 -24.70
N ASN A 329 0.29 -2.27 -25.79
CA ASN A 329 0.22 -3.72 -26.06
C ASN A 329 0.58 -3.98 -27.54
N LYS A 330 0.35 -5.20 -28.03
CA LYS A 330 0.58 -5.62 -29.42
C LYS A 330 -0.74 -5.94 -30.14
N ILE A 331 -1.86 -5.35 -29.71
CA ILE A 331 -3.19 -5.67 -30.25
C ILE A 331 -3.30 -5.17 -31.69
N GLU A 332 -3.69 -6.06 -32.61
CA GLU A 332 -3.91 -5.72 -34.03
C GLU A 332 -5.39 -5.50 -34.35
N ASN A 333 -6.27 -6.30 -33.74
CA ASN A 333 -7.72 -6.22 -33.93
C ASN A 333 -8.39 -6.08 -32.56
N LEU A 334 -9.12 -4.98 -32.35
CA LEU A 334 -9.86 -4.73 -31.12
C LEU A 334 -11.35 -4.64 -31.44
N VAL A 335 -12.14 -5.55 -30.87
CA VAL A 335 -13.60 -5.60 -31.07
C VAL A 335 -14.28 -5.68 -29.71
N VAL A 336 -15.07 -4.66 -29.36
CA VAL A 336 -15.77 -4.57 -28.06
C VAL A 336 -17.21 -5.09 -28.08
N GLY A 337 -17.69 -5.57 -29.24
CA GLY A 337 -18.91 -6.38 -29.35
C GLY A 337 -20.22 -5.71 -28.92
N SER A 338 -20.50 -4.49 -29.39
CA SER A 338 -21.75 -3.76 -29.06
C SER A 338 -22.00 -3.68 -27.55
N ASN A 339 -20.95 -3.43 -26.77
CA ASN A 339 -21.05 -3.25 -25.34
C ASN A 339 -21.72 -1.91 -24.99
N ARG A 340 -22.93 -1.97 -24.42
CA ARG A 340 -23.73 -0.79 -24.05
C ARG A 340 -23.18 -0.06 -22.82
N LYS A 341 -22.52 -0.76 -21.91
CA LYS A 341 -22.03 -0.22 -20.64
C LYS A 341 -20.65 0.41 -20.72
N LEU A 342 -19.90 0.13 -21.79
CA LEU A 342 -18.56 0.69 -21.98
C LEU A 342 -18.63 2.22 -22.02
N LYS A 343 -17.91 2.86 -21.09
CA LYS A 343 -17.80 4.32 -20.92
C LYS A 343 -16.41 4.81 -21.25
N ASN A 344 -15.36 4.08 -20.84
CA ASN A 344 -13.98 4.48 -21.01
C ASN A 344 -13.20 3.43 -21.80
N LEU A 345 -12.59 3.85 -22.92
CA LEU A 345 -11.75 3.01 -23.75
C LEU A 345 -10.41 3.69 -24.06
N PHE A 346 -9.32 3.11 -23.58
CA PHE A 346 -7.95 3.58 -23.80
C PHE A 346 -7.17 2.48 -24.52
N CYS A 347 -6.91 2.65 -25.82
CA CYS A 347 -6.30 1.61 -26.67
C CYS A 347 -5.09 2.10 -27.50
N PHE A 348 -4.53 3.27 -27.17
CA PHE A 348 -3.36 3.85 -27.83
C PHE A 348 -2.09 2.99 -27.67
N GLU A 349 -1.03 3.26 -28.44
CA GLU A 349 0.22 2.49 -28.39
C GLU A 349 0.00 0.96 -28.57
N ASN A 350 -0.80 0.59 -29.56
CA ASN A 350 -1.04 -0.78 -30.04
C ASN A 350 -0.66 -0.90 -31.53
N LYS A 351 -0.98 -2.03 -32.17
CA LYS A 351 -0.75 -2.28 -33.60
C LYS A 351 -2.07 -2.25 -34.41
N ILE A 352 -3.08 -1.53 -33.93
CA ILE A 352 -4.39 -1.45 -34.56
C ILE A 352 -4.27 -0.66 -35.88
N ASN A 353 -4.48 -1.32 -37.00
CA ASN A 353 -4.47 -0.68 -38.32
C ASN A 353 -5.78 0.07 -38.62
N GLU A 354 -5.80 0.83 -39.72
CA GLU A 354 -6.94 1.67 -40.13
C GLU A 354 -8.26 0.89 -40.24
N LYS A 355 -8.23 -0.26 -40.93
CA LYS A 355 -9.40 -1.12 -41.11
C LYS A 355 -9.94 -1.60 -39.76
N SER A 356 -9.06 -2.03 -38.87
CA SER A 356 -9.43 -2.57 -37.55
C SER A 356 -9.95 -1.47 -36.64
N MET A 357 -9.41 -0.26 -36.75
CA MET A 357 -9.97 0.88 -36.04
C MET A 357 -11.35 1.25 -36.58
N LYS A 358 -11.57 1.24 -37.90
CA LYS A 358 -12.92 1.44 -38.46
C LYS A 358 -13.92 0.43 -37.90
N GLN A 359 -13.54 -0.85 -37.83
CA GLN A 359 -14.37 -1.89 -37.22
C GLN A 359 -14.65 -1.64 -35.74
N LEU A 360 -13.64 -1.17 -34.98
CA LEU A 360 -13.83 -0.78 -33.58
C LEU A 360 -14.89 0.32 -33.48
N PHE A 361 -14.74 1.40 -34.26
CA PHE A 361 -15.69 2.53 -34.28
C PHE A 361 -17.11 2.09 -34.65
N ASP A 362 -17.25 1.25 -35.68
CA ASP A 362 -18.53 0.72 -36.12
C ASP A 362 -19.19 -0.15 -35.03
N SER A 363 -18.41 -0.75 -34.12
CA SER A 363 -18.88 -1.58 -33.00
C SER A 363 -19.25 -0.80 -31.74
N LEU A 364 -18.84 0.47 -31.62
CA LEU A 364 -19.17 1.32 -30.47
C LEU A 364 -20.66 1.65 -30.45
N ILE A 365 -21.18 1.88 -29.25
CA ILE A 365 -22.58 2.30 -29.05
C ILE A 365 -22.57 3.75 -28.60
N ALA A 366 -23.41 4.56 -29.27
CA ALA A 366 -23.62 5.96 -28.94
C ALA A 366 -24.05 6.15 -27.48
N GLY A 367 -23.61 7.25 -26.87
CA GLY A 367 -24.20 7.71 -25.61
C GLY A 367 -25.60 8.30 -25.85
N ASP A 368 -26.21 8.83 -24.78
CA ASP A 368 -27.54 9.43 -24.82
C ASP A 368 -27.57 10.91 -24.38
N GLY A 369 -26.40 11.52 -24.19
CA GLY A 369 -26.23 12.91 -23.76
C GLY A 369 -26.15 13.11 -22.25
N TYR A 370 -26.61 12.14 -21.45
CA TYR A 370 -26.40 12.08 -19.99
C TYR A 370 -25.23 11.16 -19.62
N ASP A 371 -24.99 10.12 -20.45
CA ASP A 371 -23.84 9.21 -20.35
C ASP A 371 -22.79 9.55 -21.44
N ILE A 372 -21.97 10.57 -21.18
CA ILE A 372 -20.86 10.94 -22.07
C ILE A 372 -19.76 9.89 -21.95
N LYS A 373 -19.34 9.34 -23.09
CA LYS A 373 -18.31 8.29 -23.17
C LYS A 373 -16.97 8.86 -23.59
N THR A 374 -15.88 8.20 -23.25
CA THR A 374 -14.50 8.62 -23.52
C THR A 374 -13.74 7.56 -24.29
N LEU A 375 -13.21 7.94 -25.45
CA LEU A 375 -12.28 7.15 -26.24
C LEU A 375 -10.94 7.91 -26.31
N VAL A 376 -9.86 7.26 -25.88
CA VAL A 376 -8.51 7.80 -25.98
C VAL A 376 -7.70 6.95 -26.95
N VAL A 377 -7.31 7.59 -28.05
CA VAL A 377 -6.50 7.02 -29.13
C VAL A 377 -5.24 7.85 -29.33
N TYR A 378 -4.26 7.30 -30.04
CA TYR A 378 -3.03 8.03 -30.37
C TYR A 378 -3.27 9.03 -31.50
N ALA A 379 -2.61 10.19 -31.50
CA ALA A 379 -2.38 10.96 -32.72
C ALA A 379 -0.93 11.46 -32.77
N GLU A 380 -0.27 11.27 -33.91
CA GLU A 380 1.00 11.96 -34.16
C GLU A 380 0.74 13.38 -34.66
N LYS A 381 1.60 14.33 -34.27
CA LYS A 381 1.65 15.68 -34.82
C LYS A 381 2.24 15.60 -36.24
N ASN A 382 1.45 15.91 -37.27
CA ASN A 382 1.90 16.04 -38.66
C ASN A 382 2.11 17.51 -39.03
N PRO A 383 3.33 17.96 -39.38
CA PRO A 383 3.50 19.24 -40.07
C PRO A 383 3.94 19.07 -41.54
N ASN A 384 3.59 17.94 -42.19
CA ASN A 384 3.67 17.60 -43.63
C ASN A 384 4.72 16.53 -44.02
N LEU A 385 4.74 15.37 -43.37
CA LEU A 385 5.62 14.27 -43.77
C LEU A 385 5.22 13.66 -45.14
N THR A 386 6.21 13.60 -46.06
CA THR A 386 6.39 12.44 -46.96
C THR A 386 7.53 11.59 -46.42
N TYR A 387 7.30 10.29 -46.42
CA TYR A 387 8.07 9.22 -45.76
C TYR A 387 9.12 8.62 -46.71
N LYS A 388 10.24 8.07 -46.18
CA LYS A 388 10.85 6.83 -46.70
C LYS A 388 12.00 6.22 -45.87
N ALA A 389 11.89 4.90 -45.75
CA ALA A 389 12.91 3.84 -45.67
C ALA A 389 14.10 4.11 -44.72
N ASP A 390 14.08 3.70 -43.45
CA ASP A 390 14.00 2.29 -43.06
C ASP A 390 13.55 2.12 -41.61
N LYS A 391 12.51 1.29 -41.45
CA LYS A 391 12.07 0.53 -40.27
C LYS A 391 11.64 1.29 -38.99
N TYR A 392 10.34 1.13 -38.74
CA TYR A 392 9.52 1.51 -37.57
C TYR A 392 9.13 2.98 -37.52
N PHE A 393 7.92 3.29 -38.02
CA PHE A 393 6.75 3.70 -37.22
C PHE A 393 5.58 3.91 -38.20
N ASP A 394 4.74 2.89 -38.34
CA ASP A 394 3.53 2.92 -39.18
C ASP A 394 2.36 2.35 -38.35
N HIS A 395 2.01 3.03 -37.25
CA HIS A 395 0.93 2.62 -36.34
C HIS A 395 0.09 3.82 -35.83
N ASN A 396 -0.03 4.88 -36.64
CA ASN A 396 -0.75 6.09 -36.26
C ASN A 396 -2.07 6.18 -37.03
N PHE A 397 -3.13 5.62 -36.45
CA PHE A 397 -4.47 5.83 -36.96
C PHE A 397 -5.03 7.16 -36.43
N VAL A 398 -5.32 8.09 -37.34
CA VAL A 398 -6.11 9.29 -37.06
C VAL A 398 -7.53 9.04 -37.58
N PRO A 399 -8.58 9.11 -36.72
CA PRO A 399 -9.96 8.99 -37.15
C PRO A 399 -10.29 9.99 -38.26
N THR A 400 -10.88 9.50 -39.35
CA THR A 400 -11.40 10.36 -40.41
C THR A 400 -12.62 11.13 -39.91
N GLU A 401 -12.95 12.25 -40.54
CA GLU A 401 -14.16 13.01 -40.22
C GLU A 401 -15.43 12.16 -40.36
N GLU A 402 -15.48 11.29 -41.37
CA GLU A 402 -16.58 10.33 -41.55
C GLU A 402 -16.77 9.43 -40.33
N MET A 403 -15.67 8.93 -39.75
CA MET A 403 -15.71 8.07 -38.57
C MET A 403 -16.15 8.83 -37.32
N LEU A 404 -15.71 10.08 -37.15
CA LEU A 404 -16.11 10.93 -36.03
C LEU A 404 -17.57 11.39 -36.13
N ASN A 405 -18.09 11.52 -37.36
CA ASN A 405 -19.47 11.91 -37.64
C ASN A 405 -20.44 10.72 -37.67
N SER A 406 -19.96 9.49 -37.44
CA SER A 406 -20.81 8.29 -37.39
C SER A 406 -21.84 8.37 -36.25
N SER A 407 -23.06 7.92 -36.51
CA SER A 407 -24.12 7.87 -35.50
C SER A 407 -23.76 7.03 -34.26
N SER A 408 -22.95 5.98 -34.44
CA SER A 408 -22.39 5.15 -33.36
C SER A 408 -21.49 5.93 -32.40
N PHE A 409 -20.99 7.08 -32.85
CA PHE A 409 -20.02 7.90 -32.14
C PHE A 409 -20.64 9.08 -31.39
N LYS A 410 -21.95 9.30 -31.53
CA LYS A 410 -22.64 10.40 -30.85
C LYS A 410 -22.38 10.34 -29.34
N PHE A 411 -21.94 11.45 -28.77
CA PHE A 411 -21.57 11.62 -27.36
C PHE A 411 -20.32 10.88 -26.87
N TRP A 412 -19.46 10.40 -27.78
CA TRP A 412 -18.09 10.03 -27.44
C TRP A 412 -17.16 11.24 -27.50
N LYS A 413 -16.43 11.51 -26.42
CA LYS A 413 -15.28 12.42 -26.40
C LYS A 413 -14.06 11.66 -26.88
N VAL A 414 -13.45 12.11 -27.97
CA VAL A 414 -12.20 11.56 -28.48
C VAL A 414 -11.07 12.42 -28.02
N TYR A 415 -10.11 11.78 -27.39
CA TYR A 415 -8.86 12.42 -27.06
C TYR A 415 -7.71 11.75 -27.79
N PHE A 416 -6.78 12.60 -28.19
CA PHE A 416 -5.60 12.23 -28.93
C PHE A 416 -4.38 12.43 -28.03
N THR A 417 -3.61 11.37 -27.79
CA THR A 417 -2.36 11.47 -27.01
C THR A 417 -1.18 11.71 -27.95
N LEU A 418 -0.25 12.57 -27.54
CA LEU A 418 1.08 12.73 -28.17
C LEU A 418 2.10 11.82 -27.44
N TYR A 419 3.10 11.34 -28.17
CA TYR A 419 4.18 10.50 -27.63
C TYR A 419 4.93 11.18 -26.46
N GLY A 420 5.29 10.41 -25.44
CA GLY A 420 6.30 10.83 -24.44
C GLY A 420 5.79 11.39 -23.11
N LEU A 421 4.50 11.24 -22.79
CA LEU A 421 4.00 11.60 -21.47
C LEU A 421 4.00 10.37 -20.55
N GLU A 422 5.02 10.28 -19.69
CA GLU A 422 5.24 9.15 -18.78
C GLU A 422 4.20 9.06 -17.64
N ASP A 423 3.36 10.08 -17.44
CA ASP A 423 2.41 10.15 -16.32
C ASP A 423 1.05 10.73 -16.71
N MET A 424 0.13 9.85 -17.16
CA MET A 424 -1.24 10.19 -17.54
C MET A 424 -2.16 10.53 -16.36
N GLY A 425 -1.73 10.33 -15.11
CA GLY A 425 -2.51 10.76 -13.94
C GLY A 425 -2.74 12.28 -13.90
N SER A 426 -1.83 13.05 -14.50
CA SER A 426 -1.87 14.51 -14.57
C SER A 426 -2.51 15.09 -15.85
N ILE A 427 -2.76 14.25 -16.86
CA ILE A 427 -3.11 14.70 -18.22
C ILE A 427 -4.61 14.75 -18.48
N ILE A 428 -5.44 14.17 -17.60
CA ILE A 428 -6.90 14.32 -17.67
C ILE A 428 -7.32 15.81 -17.80
N ASP A 429 -6.48 16.74 -17.32
CA ASP A 429 -6.70 18.19 -17.42
C ASP A 429 -6.19 18.86 -18.72
N SER A 430 -5.38 18.20 -19.56
CA SER A 430 -4.79 18.81 -20.78
C SER A 430 -5.23 18.18 -22.11
N LEU A 431 -6.18 17.25 -22.08
CA LEU A 431 -6.67 16.59 -23.29
C LEU A 431 -7.39 17.59 -24.21
N VAL A 432 -6.88 17.77 -25.43
CA VAL A 432 -7.53 18.57 -26.47
C VAL A 432 -8.76 17.82 -26.98
N GLN A 433 -9.94 18.33 -26.65
CA GLN A 433 -11.21 17.88 -27.23
C GLN A 433 -11.28 18.38 -28.68
N LYS A 434 -11.37 17.47 -29.67
CA LYS A 434 -12.02 17.85 -30.95
C LYS A 434 -13.52 17.74 -30.71
N THR A 435 -14.14 18.83 -30.27
CA THR A 435 -15.58 18.99 -30.41
C THR A 435 -15.89 19.00 -31.90
N GLY A 436 -16.48 17.91 -32.40
CA GLY A 436 -17.38 18.04 -33.54
C GLY A 436 -18.53 18.92 -33.07
N GLU A 437 -18.39 20.23 -33.27
CA GLU A 437 -19.53 21.14 -33.18
C GLU A 437 -20.53 20.71 -34.25
N ALA A 438 -21.51 19.90 -33.85
CA ALA A 438 -22.80 19.91 -34.50
C ALA A 438 -23.55 21.14 -33.97
N PHE A 439 -23.61 22.18 -34.77
CA PHE A 439 -24.83 22.96 -34.89
C PHE A 439 -25.64 22.41 -36.07
#